data_AF-A0A524AKA3-F1
#
_entry.id   AF-A0A524AKA3-F1
#
_cell.length_a   1.000
_cell.length_b   1.000
_cell.length_c   1.000
_cell.angle_alpha   90.00
_cell.angle_beta   90.00
_cell.angle_gamma   90.00
#
_symmetry.space_group_name_H-M   'P 1'
#
loop_
_entity.id
_entity.type
_entity.pdbx_description
1 polymer ?
#
loop_
_entity_poly.entity_id
_entity_poly.type
_entity_poly.pdbx_seq_one_letter_code
_entity_poly.pdbx_strand_id
1 'polypeptide(L)' 'MSNTEYTILESWPMLKEDLISFLSDTDAWVIAELKKACETKDWGRISNVIDVMDSLHNLSHSH' A
#
# COMPACT_ATOMS: atom_id res chain seq x y z
N MET A 1 3.73 22.22 -12.91
CA MET A 1 3.95 21.18 -11.87
C MET A 1 4.94 20.20 -12.47
N SER A 2 6.12 20.04 -11.87
CA SER A 2 7.11 19.07 -12.35
C SER A 2 6.61 17.67 -12.02
N ASN A 3 6.27 16.88 -13.04
CA ASN A 3 6.09 15.44 -12.88
C ASN A 3 7.48 14.85 -12.63
N THR A 4 7.86 14.70 -11.36
CA THR A 4 9.06 13.98 -11.00
C THR A 4 8.79 12.49 -11.21
N GLU A 5 9.15 11.98 -12.39
CA GLU A 5 9.16 10.55 -12.66
C GLU A 5 10.31 9.93 -11.87
N TYR A 6 9.99 9.19 -10.82
CA TYR A 6 10.97 8.41 -10.06
C TYR A 6 11.25 7.12 -10.80
N THR A 7 12.52 6.76 -10.91
CA THR A 7 12.91 5.45 -11.45
C THR A 7 12.57 4.35 -10.45
N ILE A 8 12.36 3.13 -10.96
CA ILE A 8 12.09 1.98 -10.08
C ILE A 8 13.20 1.77 -9.04
N LEU A 9 14.45 2.11 -9.36
CA LEU A 9 15.59 2.00 -8.45
C LEU A 9 15.50 2.99 -7.27
N GLU A 10 14.93 4.19 -7.50
CA GLU A 10 14.73 5.20 -6.46
C GLU A 10 13.53 4.86 -5.58
N SER A 11 12.48 4.27 -6.14
CA SER A 11 11.29 3.84 -5.39
C SER A 11 11.44 2.48 -4.70
N TRP A 12 12.37 1.63 -5.15
CA TRP A 12 12.53 0.25 -4.67
C TRP A 12 12.78 0.11 -3.17
N PRO A 13 13.64 0.91 -2.51
CA PRO A 13 13.86 0.78 -1.08
C PRO A 13 12.58 0.98 -0.26
N MET A 14 11.81 2.02 -0.57
CA MET A 14 10.54 2.32 0.09
C MET A 14 9.50 1.23 -0.18
N LEU A 15 9.38 0.79 -1.43
CA LEU A 15 8.46 -0.28 -1.82
C LEU A 15 8.79 -1.60 -1.11
N LYS A 16 10.08 -1.90 -0.96
CA LYS A 16 10.56 -3.09 -0.26
C LYS A 16 10.23 -3.02 1.23
N GLU A 17 10.42 -1.88 1.87
CA GLU A 17 10.07 -1.69 3.30
C GLU A 17 8.56 -1.86 3.52
N ASP A 18 7.74 -1.20 2.70
CA ASP A 18 6.28 -1.35 2.77
C ASP A 18 5.84 -2.80 2.58
N LEU A 19 6.45 -3.51 1.63
CA LEU A 19 6.14 -4.93 1.39
C LEU A 19 6.56 -5.81 2.57
N ILE A 20 7.72 -5.55 3.19
CA ILE A 20 8.16 -6.30 4.37
C ILE A 20 7.20 -6.07 5.53
N SER A 21 6.82 -4.82 5.79
CA SER A 21 5.85 -4.50 6.84
C SER A 21 4.51 -5.20 6.58
N PHE A 22 4.00 -5.12 5.34
CA PHE A 22 2.76 -5.77 4.92
C PHE A 22 2.77 -7.29 5.15
N LEU A 23 3.85 -7.97 4.76
CA LEU A 23 3.99 -9.43 4.91
C LEU A 23 4.22 -9.87 6.35
N SER A 24 4.76 -8.99 7.20
CA SER A 24 5.04 -9.31 8.61
C SER A 24 3.80 -9.25 9.49
N ASP A 25 2.94 -8.24 9.27
CA ASP A 25 1.71 -8.03 10.03
C ASP A 25 0.73 -7.20 9.17
N THR A 26 -0.08 -7.92 8.41
CA THR A 26 -1.02 -7.33 7.44
C THR A 26 -2.05 -6.43 8.13
N ASP A 27 -2.59 -6.84 9.27
CA ASP A 27 -3.63 -6.08 9.98
C ASP A 27 -3.04 -4.76 10.53
N ALA A 28 -1.84 -4.81 11.12
CA ALA A 28 -1.16 -3.61 11.60
C ALA A 28 -0.83 -2.64 10.46
N TRP A 29 -0.41 -3.14 9.31
CA TRP A 29 -0.14 -2.32 8.12
C TRP A 29 -1.41 -1.64 7.61
N VAL A 30 -2.51 -2.38 7.44
CA VAL A 30 -3.80 -1.82 6.99
C VAL A 30 -4.28 -0.72 7.96
N ILE A 31 -4.19 -0.95 9.27
CA ILE A 31 -4.58 0.06 10.27
C ILE A 31 -3.71 1.31 10.15
N ALA A 32 -2.40 1.18 9.96
CA ALA A 32 -1.49 2.30 9.81
C ALA A 32 -1.82 3.14 8.55
N GLU A 33 -2.09 2.47 7.43
CA GLU A 33 -2.44 3.11 6.17
C GLU A 33 -3.77 3.87 6.25
N LEU A 34 -4.79 3.26 6.87
CA LEU A 34 -6.10 3.91 7.08
C LEU A 34 -6.00 5.11 8.04
N LYS A 35 -5.20 5.01 9.11
CA LYS A 35 -4.94 6.15 10.01
C LYS A 35 -4.30 7.31 9.26
N LYS A 36 -3.26 7.02 8.49
CA LYS A 36 -2.55 8.02 7.69
C LYS A 36 -3.45 8.67 6.64
N ALA A 37 -4.31 7.89 5.98
CA ALA A 37 -5.30 8.41 5.05
C ALA A 37 -6.30 9.34 5.75
N CYS A 38 -6.77 8.99 6.95
CA CYS A 38 -7.67 9.82 7.75
C CYS A 38 -7.01 11.16 8.16
N GLU A 39 -5.77 11.09 8.66
CA GLU A 39 -4.98 12.26 9.08
C GLU A 39 -4.71 13.23 7.92
N THR A 40 -4.39 12.68 6.74
CA THR A 40 -4.08 13.46 5.54
C THR A 40 -5.28 13.78 4.66
N LYS A 41 -6.46 13.21 4.98
CA LYS A 41 -7.68 13.25 4.16
C LYS A 41 -7.46 12.74 2.72
N ASP A 42 -6.50 11.82 2.56
CA ASP A 42 -6.19 11.21 1.28
C ASP A 42 -7.05 9.96 1.06
N TRP A 43 -8.22 10.18 0.45
CA TRP A 43 -9.13 9.09 0.09
C TRP A 43 -8.56 8.17 -1.00
N GLY A 44 -7.61 8.65 -1.82
CA GLY A 44 -6.92 7.82 -2.82
C GLY A 44 -6.10 6.72 -2.16
N ARG A 45 -5.48 7.02 -1.01
CA ARG A 45 -4.77 6.02 -0.20
C ARG A 45 -5.71 4.90 0.29
N ILE A 46 -6.96 5.23 0.64
CA ILE A 46 -7.96 4.22 1.05
C ILE A 46 -8.31 3.31 -0.13
N SER A 47 -8.54 3.87 -1.32
CA SER A 47 -8.78 3.06 -2.53
C SER A 47 -7.63 2.08 -2.80
N ASN A 48 -6.38 2.52 -2.69
CA ASN A 48 -5.22 1.65 -2.88
C ASN A 48 -5.17 0.49 -1.87
N VAL A 49 -5.50 0.75 -0.59
CA VAL A 49 -5.56 -0.31 0.43
C VAL A 49 -6.64 -1.34 0.09
N ILE A 50 -7.80 -0.89 -0.37
CA ILE A 50 -8.89 -1.78 -0.81
C ILE A 50 -8.44 -2.65 -1.99
N ASP A 51 -7.80 -2.05 -3.00
CA ASP A 51 -7.31 -2.77 -4.19
C ASP A 51 -6.28 -3.86 -3.82
N VAL A 52 -5.40 -3.59 -2.87
CA VAL A 52 -4.43 -4.57 -2.35
C VAL A 52 -5.16 -5.72 -1.65
N MET A 53 -6.12 -5.42 -0.77
CA MET A 53 -6.86 -6.46 -0.04
C MET A 53 -7.75 -7.31 -0.95
N ASP A 54 -8.37 -6.70 -1.97
CA ASP A 54 -9.15 -7.42 -2.97
C ASP A 54 -8.28 -8.33 -3.83
N SER A 55 -7.08 -7.86 -4.22
CA SER A 55 -6.10 -8.68 -4.94
C SER A 55 -5.70 -9.92 -4.14
N LEU A 56 -5.50 -9.78 -2.83
CA LEU A 56 -5.17 -10.89 -1.94
C LEU A 56 -6.33 -11.86 -1.76
N HIS A 57 -7.53 -11.33 -1.59
CA HIS A 57 -8.75 -12.14 -1.52
C HIS A 57 -8.91 -12.98 -2.79
N ASN A 58 -8.76 -12.36 -3.96
CA ASN A 58 -8.84 -13.03 -5.26
C ASN A 58 -7.73 -14.07 -5.45
N LEU A 59 -6.50 -13.80 -4.98
CA LEU A 59 -5.41 -14.79 -4.99
C LEU A 59 -5.74 -16.00 -4.09
N SER A 60 -6.31 -15.77 -2.91
CA SER A 60 -6.70 -16.86 -1.99
C SER A 60 -7.85 -17.72 -2.52
N HIS A 61 -8.71 -17.16 -3.38
CA HIS A 61 -9.87 -17.85 -3.97
C HIS A 61 -9.61 -18.42 -5.37
N SER A 62 -8.46 -18.15 -5.98
CA SER A 62 -8.06 -18.73 -7.28
C SER A 62 -7.52 -20.17 -7.16
N HIS A 63 -7.85 -20.87 -6.06
CA HIS A 63 -7.29 -22.17 -5.69
C HIS A 63 -8.35 -23.26 -5.54
#